data_AF-A0A8S3EAM7-F1
#
_entry.id   AF-A0A8S3EAM7-F1
#
_cell.length_a   1.000
_cell.length_b   1.000
_cell.length_c   1.000
_cell.angle_alpha   90.00
_cell.angle_beta   90.00
_cell.angle_gamma   90.00
#
_symmetry.space_group_name_H-M   'P 1'
#
loop_
_entity.id
_entity.type
_entity.pdbx_description
1 polymer ?
#
loop_
_entity_poly.entity_id
_entity_poly.type
_entity_poly.pdbx_seq_one_letter_code
_entity_poly.pdbx_strand_id
1 'polypeptide(L)'
;IKINYCSNENELNHRVRKGEICMVMIEDIERNNYCFTDGNGLVSKGLAKLINEKLTNSQQNELIIPSAYQIRIAGCKGLIIIDPQSTFDQFYIKIRPSMKKFECNDWTLDICGYSRAIPSRLNNQFIWLLSDLGVSDKAFFRLQQRWFSRKPSHSNYSE
;
A
#
# COMPACT_ATOMS: atom_id res chain seq x y z
N ILE A 1 0.80 9.28 -10.59
CA ILE A 1 0.00 10.52 -10.35
C ILE A 1 0.88 11.42 -9.52
N LYS A 2 1.04 12.68 -9.91
CA LYS A 2 1.73 13.69 -9.10
C LYS A 2 0.69 14.51 -8.35
N ILE A 3 0.81 14.59 -7.03
CA ILE A 3 0.00 15.48 -6.19
C ILE A 3 0.96 16.40 -5.45
N ASN A 4 0.80 17.72 -5.61
CA ASN A 4 1.63 18.73 -4.96
C ASN A 4 1.08 19.04 -3.56
N TYR A 5 1.97 19.20 -2.57
CA TYR A 5 1.62 19.51 -1.17
C TYR A 5 2.10 20.92 -0.79
N CYS A 6 1.46 21.51 0.22
CA CYS A 6 1.86 22.77 0.84
C CYS A 6 2.52 22.48 2.21
N SER A 7 3.61 23.16 2.53
CA SER A 7 4.50 22.86 3.66
C SER A 7 4.25 23.69 4.93
N ASN A 8 3.16 24.46 5.02
CA ASN A 8 2.99 25.41 6.13
C ASN A 8 2.19 24.82 7.30
N GLU A 9 2.86 24.63 8.44
CA GLU A 9 2.28 24.20 9.73
C GLU A 9 1.55 25.32 10.50
N ASN A 10 1.58 26.58 10.03
CA ASN A 10 1.15 27.73 10.85
C ASN A 10 -0.32 28.19 10.73
N GLU A 11 -1.19 27.49 10.01
CA GLU A 11 -2.62 27.87 9.90
C GLU A 11 -3.56 26.68 10.11
N LEU A 12 -3.43 26.00 11.26
CA LEU A 12 -4.38 24.94 11.68
C LEU A 12 -5.77 25.47 12.07
N ASN A 13 -5.97 26.79 12.11
CA ASN A 13 -7.21 27.43 12.55
C ASN A 13 -7.66 28.49 11.55
N HIS A 14 -8.09 28.13 10.35
CA HIS A 14 -9.28 28.69 9.67
C HIS A 14 -9.32 28.20 8.20
N ARG A 15 -10.36 27.43 7.86
CA ARG A 15 -10.82 27.14 6.48
C ARG A 15 -9.81 26.41 5.57
N VAL A 16 -9.70 25.09 5.73
CA VAL A 16 -9.09 24.22 4.72
C VAL A 16 -9.94 24.27 3.45
N ARG A 17 -9.43 24.94 2.42
CA ARG A 17 -10.03 24.94 1.08
C ARG A 17 -9.85 23.56 0.46
N LYS A 18 -10.82 23.16 -0.37
CA LYS A 18 -10.74 22.00 -1.27
C LYS A 18 -9.49 22.15 -2.17
N GLY A 19 -8.34 21.61 -1.75
CA GLY A 19 -7.07 21.78 -2.47
C GLY A 19 -5.79 21.71 -1.64
N GLU A 20 -5.83 21.91 -0.31
CA GLU A 20 -4.64 21.83 0.54
C GLU A 20 -4.56 20.47 1.23
N ILE A 21 -3.54 19.69 0.86
CA ILE A 21 -3.27 18.40 1.49
C ILE A 21 -2.13 18.60 2.48
N CYS A 22 -2.37 18.24 3.74
CA CYS A 22 -1.39 18.43 4.80
C CYS A 22 -0.51 17.19 4.95
N MET A 23 0.80 17.39 5.08
CA MET A 23 1.71 16.36 5.56
C MET A 23 1.98 16.57 7.04
N VAL A 24 1.89 15.50 7.83
CA VAL A 24 2.11 15.54 9.28
C VAL A 24 3.17 14.51 9.65
N MET A 25 4.16 14.90 10.44
CA MET A 25 5.11 13.95 11.01
C MET A 25 4.54 13.34 12.30
N ILE A 26 4.61 12.02 12.43
CA ILE A 26 4.23 11.29 13.64
C ILE A 26 5.35 10.33 14.06
N GLU A 27 5.52 10.15 15.36
CA GLU A 27 6.56 9.26 15.92
C GLU A 27 6.33 7.80 15.57
N ASP A 28 7.39 7.02 15.39
CA ASP A 28 7.29 5.58 15.23
C ASP A 28 6.73 4.89 16.49
N ILE A 29 6.00 3.78 16.30
CA ILE A 29 5.51 2.97 17.41
C ILE A 29 6.61 1.97 17.77
N GLU A 30 7.25 2.19 18.91
CA GLU A 30 8.35 1.36 19.39
C GLU A 30 7.96 0.57 20.65
N ARG A 31 8.43 -0.68 20.75
CA ARG A 31 8.32 -1.49 21.97
C ARG A 31 9.52 -2.43 22.05
N ASN A 32 10.16 -2.50 23.23
CA ASN A 32 11.32 -3.36 23.46
C ASN A 32 12.47 -3.14 22.45
N ASN A 33 12.73 -1.88 22.05
CA ASN A 33 13.73 -1.51 21.03
C ASN A 33 13.43 -2.01 19.61
N TYR A 34 12.19 -2.43 19.33
CA TYR A 34 11.74 -2.75 17.98
C TYR A 34 10.74 -1.71 17.50
N CYS A 35 10.91 -1.24 16.26
CA CYS A 35 9.96 -0.37 15.57
C CYS A 35 8.89 -1.21 14.86
N PHE A 36 7.63 -1.06 15.28
CA PHE A 36 6.48 -1.80 14.75
C PHE A 36 5.84 -1.12 13.54
N THR A 37 6.24 0.12 13.26
CA THR A 37 5.74 0.92 12.15
C THR A 37 6.82 1.26 11.13
N ASP A 38 7.92 0.51 11.10
CA ASP A 38 9.04 0.77 10.18
C ASP A 38 8.54 0.85 8.74
N GLY A 39 8.66 2.04 8.14
CA GLY A 39 8.24 2.29 6.78
C GLY A 39 6.72 2.40 6.57
N ASN A 40 5.91 2.60 7.61
CA ASN A 40 4.44 2.62 7.54
C ASN A 40 3.84 3.93 8.09
N GLY A 41 3.22 4.71 7.20
CA GLY A 41 2.45 5.92 7.52
C GLY A 41 0.94 5.72 7.45
N LEU A 42 0.21 6.83 7.57
CA LEU A 42 -1.26 6.85 7.48
C LEU A 42 -1.75 7.84 6.42
N VAL A 43 -2.93 7.58 5.87
CA VAL A 43 -3.60 8.47 4.91
C VAL A 43 -5.06 8.65 5.31
N SER A 44 -5.59 9.88 5.25
CA SER A 44 -7.00 10.10 5.55
C SER A 44 -7.92 9.44 4.52
N LYS A 45 -9.15 9.08 4.91
CA LYS A 45 -10.17 8.53 4.01
C LYS A 45 -10.48 9.48 2.84
N GLY A 46 -10.57 10.79 3.11
CA GLY A 46 -10.78 11.80 2.07
C GLY A 46 -9.66 11.84 1.03
N LEU A 47 -8.40 11.80 1.47
CA LEU A 47 -7.25 11.78 0.56
C LEU A 47 -7.14 10.44 -0.20
N ALA A 48 -7.41 9.31 0.47
CA ALA A 48 -7.42 8.00 -0.20
C ALA A 48 -8.47 7.94 -1.32
N LYS A 49 -9.66 8.51 -1.10
CA LYS A 49 -10.69 8.64 -2.13
C LYS A 49 -10.20 9.47 -3.32
N LEU A 50 -9.58 10.62 -3.07
CA LEU A 50 -9.02 11.48 -4.11
C LEU A 50 -7.88 10.79 -4.90
N ILE A 51 -7.02 10.06 -4.21
CA ILE A 51 -5.96 9.25 -4.85
C ILE A 51 -6.60 8.19 -5.76
N ASN A 52 -7.64 7.50 -5.27
CA ASN A 52 -8.34 6.48 -6.04
C ASN A 52 -9.00 7.06 -7.30
N GLU A 53 -9.71 8.18 -7.18
CA GLU A 53 -10.34 8.89 -8.30
C GLU A 53 -9.30 9.26 -9.38
N LYS A 54 -8.11 9.70 -8.97
CA LYS A 54 -7.00 10.00 -9.89
C LYS A 54 -6.34 8.75 -10.49
N LEU A 55 -6.38 7.60 -9.80
CA LEU A 55 -5.83 6.33 -10.29
C LEU A 55 -6.73 5.66 -11.34
N THR A 56 -8.04 5.82 -11.22
CA THR A 56 -9.02 5.06 -12.02
C THR A 56 -9.48 5.76 -13.30
N ASN A 57 -9.11 7.04 -13.55
CA ASN A 57 -9.33 7.80 -14.79
C ASN A 57 -10.52 7.33 -15.65
N SER A 58 -11.74 7.38 -15.06
CA SER A 58 -13.02 7.25 -15.77
C SER A 58 -13.38 5.91 -16.42
N GLN A 59 -12.89 4.74 -15.97
CA GLN A 59 -13.48 3.46 -16.40
C GLN A 59 -13.75 2.45 -15.25
N GLN A 60 -15.04 2.29 -14.95
CA GLN A 60 -15.77 1.08 -14.51
C GLN A 60 -15.38 0.34 -13.20
N ASN A 61 -14.34 0.73 -12.45
CA ASN A 61 -13.96 0.07 -11.18
C ASN A 61 -14.04 0.99 -9.95
N GLU A 62 -15.08 1.82 -9.88
CA GLU A 62 -15.24 2.91 -8.90
C GLU A 62 -15.56 2.51 -7.45
N LEU A 63 -15.82 1.24 -7.13
CA LEU A 63 -16.49 0.96 -5.85
C LEU A 63 -15.57 0.76 -4.64
N ILE A 64 -14.28 0.43 -4.82
CA ILE A 64 -13.43 0.02 -3.70
C ILE A 64 -12.17 0.87 -3.64
N ILE A 65 -12.08 1.70 -2.59
CA ILE A 65 -10.88 2.43 -2.23
C ILE A 65 -9.85 1.44 -1.67
N PRO A 66 -8.63 1.32 -2.23
CA PRO A 66 -7.56 0.51 -1.67
C PRO A 66 -7.25 0.88 -0.21
N SER A 67 -7.04 -0.11 0.64
CA SER A 67 -6.73 0.11 2.06
C SER A 67 -5.30 0.57 2.30
N ALA A 68 -4.38 0.27 1.37
CA ALA A 68 -2.98 0.67 1.47
C ALA A 68 -2.38 1.05 0.12
N TYR A 69 -1.39 1.94 0.16
CA TYR A 69 -0.66 2.43 -1.00
C TYR A 69 0.84 2.39 -0.73
N GLN A 70 1.62 1.96 -1.72
CA GLN A 70 3.06 2.11 -1.71
C GLN A 70 3.44 3.46 -2.32
N ILE A 71 4.24 4.23 -1.60
CA ILE A 71 4.46 5.63 -1.94
C ILE A 71 5.92 6.06 -1.88
N ARG A 72 6.18 7.16 -2.60
CA ARG A 72 7.37 8.00 -2.44
C ARG A 72 6.93 9.46 -2.38
N ILE A 73 7.47 10.23 -1.43
CA ILE A 73 7.20 11.66 -1.26
C ILE A 73 8.34 12.30 -0.48
N ALA A 74 8.89 13.44 -0.93
CA ALA A 74 9.88 14.22 -0.16
C ALA A 74 11.02 13.39 0.47
N GLY A 75 11.61 12.46 -0.31
CA GLY A 75 12.71 11.61 0.17
C GLY A 75 12.29 10.50 1.15
N CYS A 76 10.99 10.39 1.42
CA CYS A 76 10.38 9.31 2.18
C CYS A 76 9.89 8.20 1.25
N LYS A 77 10.03 6.95 1.71
CA LYS A 77 9.55 5.75 1.03
C LYS A 77 8.88 4.84 2.04
N GLY A 78 7.74 4.27 1.67
CA GLY A 78 7.06 3.29 2.51
C GLY A 78 5.68 2.92 2.02
N LEU A 79 4.89 2.40 2.93
CA LEU A 79 3.47 2.16 2.77
C LEU A 79 2.69 3.22 3.55
N ILE A 80 1.52 3.60 3.05
CA ILE A 80 0.51 4.35 3.81
C ILE A 80 -0.79 3.57 3.83
N ILE A 81 -1.42 3.53 4.99
CA ILE A 81 -2.64 2.78 5.24
C ILE A 81 -3.75 3.77 5.60
N ILE A 82 -5.00 3.49 5.20
CA ILE A 82 -6.13 4.34 5.58
C ILE A 82 -6.18 4.48 7.11
N ASP A 83 -6.16 5.71 7.60
CA ASP A 83 -6.36 6.03 9.00
C ASP A 83 -7.81 5.69 9.36
N PRO A 84 -8.07 4.65 10.18
CA PRO A 84 -9.42 4.23 10.51
C PRO A 84 -10.20 5.31 11.26
N GLN A 85 -9.50 6.19 11.98
CA GLN A 85 -10.08 7.28 12.76
C GLN A 85 -10.39 8.52 11.92
N SER A 86 -9.89 8.58 10.67
CA SER A 86 -10.15 9.72 9.80
C SER A 86 -11.57 9.76 9.25
N THR A 87 -12.02 10.97 8.87
CA THR A 87 -13.26 11.20 8.13
C THR A 87 -12.98 11.47 6.64
N PHE A 88 -14.03 11.49 5.82
CA PHE A 88 -13.91 11.76 4.38
C PHE A 88 -13.65 13.24 4.04
N ASP A 89 -13.82 14.15 5.00
CA ASP A 89 -13.57 15.58 4.83
C ASP A 89 -12.13 15.99 5.19
N GLN A 90 -11.33 15.04 5.69
CA GLN A 90 -9.94 15.25 6.04
C GLN A 90 -9.02 14.88 4.88
N PHE A 91 -7.99 15.70 4.63
CA PHE A 91 -7.01 15.52 3.56
C PHE A 91 -5.59 15.63 4.11
N TYR A 92 -5.05 14.51 4.60
CA TYR A 92 -3.69 14.48 5.11
C TYR A 92 -2.99 13.15 4.84
N ILE A 93 -1.67 13.21 4.91
CA ILE A 93 -0.77 12.06 4.99
C ILE A 93 0.10 12.20 6.24
N LYS A 94 0.19 11.14 7.04
CA LYS A 94 1.06 11.08 8.21
C LYS A 94 2.29 10.23 7.88
N ILE A 95 3.47 10.81 7.98
CA ILE A 95 4.76 10.17 7.69
C ILE A 95 5.52 9.96 8.99
N ARG A 96 6.37 8.92 9.04
CA ARG A 96 7.18 8.57 10.21
C ARG A 96 8.68 8.75 9.96
N PRO A 97 9.51 8.97 10.99
CA PRO A 97 10.96 9.05 10.86
C PRO A 97 11.57 7.87 10.09
N SER A 98 11.15 6.64 10.38
CA SER A 98 11.61 5.42 9.70
C SER A 98 11.41 5.42 8.17
N MET A 99 10.45 6.20 7.66
CA MET A 99 10.17 6.31 6.22
C MET A 99 11.18 7.20 5.49
N LYS A 100 11.84 8.14 6.19
CA LYS A 100 12.77 9.11 5.60
C LYS A 100 14.06 8.42 5.19
N LYS A 101 14.43 8.49 3.91
CA LYS A 101 15.65 7.84 3.37
C LYS A 101 16.72 8.85 2.98
N PHE A 102 16.33 10.05 2.57
CA PHE A 102 17.22 11.16 2.27
C PHE A 102 16.45 12.48 2.35
N GLU A 103 17.17 13.59 2.50
CA GLU A 103 16.58 14.94 2.43
C GLU A 103 16.16 15.25 0.99
N CYS A 104 14.94 15.73 0.79
CA CYS A 104 14.44 16.12 -0.53
C CYS A 104 13.36 17.19 -0.38
N ASN A 105 13.46 18.25 -1.19
CA ASN A 105 12.51 19.36 -1.19
C ASN A 105 11.35 19.16 -2.18
N ASP A 106 11.30 18.02 -2.90
CA ASP A 106 10.20 17.69 -3.82
C ASP A 106 9.04 17.02 -3.07
N TRP A 107 7.96 17.76 -2.93
CA TRP A 107 6.74 17.34 -2.24
C TRP A 107 5.76 16.53 -3.10
N THR A 108 6.19 16.08 -4.28
CA THR A 108 5.37 15.26 -5.15
C THR A 108 5.08 13.90 -4.51
N LEU A 109 3.79 13.57 -4.32
CA LEU A 109 3.39 12.19 -3.98
C LEU A 109 3.37 11.32 -5.23
N ASP A 110 4.21 10.29 -5.26
CA ASP A 110 4.19 9.22 -6.25
C ASP A 110 3.61 7.93 -5.66
N ILE A 111 2.52 7.43 -6.26
CA ILE A 111 1.98 6.09 -5.96
C ILE A 111 2.71 5.04 -6.81
N CYS A 112 3.47 4.17 -6.15
CA CYS A 112 4.19 3.06 -6.77
C CYS A 112 3.33 1.81 -6.92
N GLY A 113 2.33 1.64 -6.06
CA GLY A 113 1.46 0.48 -6.02
C GLY A 113 0.34 0.66 -5.00
N TYR A 114 -0.64 -0.24 -5.01
CA TYR A 114 -1.77 -0.21 -4.08
C TYR A 114 -2.23 -1.63 -3.75
N SER A 115 -2.92 -1.78 -2.61
CA SER A 115 -3.43 -3.06 -2.14
C SER A 115 -4.44 -3.63 -3.13
N ARG A 116 -4.16 -4.82 -3.66
CA ARG A 116 -5.06 -5.59 -4.51
C ARG A 116 -4.74 -7.08 -4.41
N ALA A 117 -5.73 -7.93 -4.61
CA ALA A 117 -5.49 -9.36 -4.74
C ALA A 117 -4.71 -9.63 -6.03
N ILE A 118 -3.61 -10.36 -5.91
CA ILE A 118 -2.79 -10.80 -7.05
C ILE A 118 -2.74 -12.32 -7.02
N PRO A 119 -2.96 -13.01 -8.16
CA PRO A 119 -2.77 -14.46 -8.23
C PRO A 119 -1.34 -14.80 -7.83
N SER A 120 -1.18 -15.59 -6.78
CA SER A 120 0.12 -16.09 -6.34
C SER A 120 0.30 -17.56 -6.70
N ARG A 121 1.56 -17.97 -6.86
CA ARG A 121 1.97 -19.36 -7.04
C ARG A 121 2.99 -19.68 -5.96
N LEU A 122 3.05 -20.94 -5.56
CA LEU A 122 4.08 -21.39 -4.63
C LEU A 122 5.44 -21.37 -5.36
N ASN A 123 6.35 -20.51 -4.90
CA ASN A 123 7.72 -20.46 -5.40
C ASN A 123 8.50 -21.68 -4.86
N ASN A 124 9.34 -22.29 -5.70
CA ASN A 124 10.18 -23.42 -5.34
C ASN A 124 11.01 -23.17 -4.08
N GLN A 125 11.49 -21.94 -3.86
CA GLN A 125 12.24 -21.57 -2.64
C GLN A 125 11.43 -21.84 -1.35
N PHE A 126 10.13 -21.59 -1.37
CA PHE A 126 9.27 -21.90 -0.22
C PHE A 126 9.01 -23.40 -0.07
N ILE A 127 9.01 -24.16 -1.16
CA ILE A 127 8.87 -25.63 -1.10
C ILE A 127 10.07 -26.22 -0.35
N TRP A 128 11.28 -25.80 -0.70
CA TRP A 128 12.51 -26.23 -0.02
C TRP A 128 12.48 -25.89 1.47
N LEU A 129 12.17 -24.63 1.82
CA LEU A 129 12.09 -24.19 3.22
C LEU A 129 11.07 -25.01 4.02
N LEU A 130 9.88 -25.24 3.46
CA LEU A 130 8.82 -25.98 4.14
C LEU A 130 9.18 -27.47 4.30
N SER A 131 9.83 -28.08 3.29
CA SER A 131 10.31 -29.46 3.37
C SER A 131 11.37 -29.61 4.47
N ASP A 132 12.31 -28.66 4.58
CA ASP A 132 13.32 -28.63 5.65
C ASP A 132 12.71 -28.47 7.05
N LEU A 133 11.62 -27.70 7.16
CA LEU A 133 10.81 -27.59 8.39
C LEU A 133 9.92 -28.82 8.67
N GLY A 134 10.04 -29.89 7.88
CA GLY A 134 9.36 -31.17 8.10
C GLY A 134 8.00 -31.33 7.42
N VAL A 135 7.62 -30.42 6.51
CA VAL A 135 6.40 -30.60 5.71
C VAL A 135 6.62 -31.70 4.69
N SER A 136 5.83 -32.78 4.79
CA SER A 136 5.93 -33.92 3.84
C SER A 136 5.65 -33.50 2.40
N ASP A 137 6.48 -34.00 1.48
CA ASP A 137 6.34 -33.75 0.03
C ASP A 137 4.96 -34.13 -0.52
N LYS A 138 4.29 -35.12 0.09
CA LYS A 138 2.91 -35.51 -0.26
C LYS A 138 1.92 -34.34 -0.17
N ALA A 139 2.15 -33.39 0.74
CA ALA A 139 1.34 -32.19 0.85
C ALA A 139 1.46 -31.30 -0.40
N PHE A 140 2.68 -31.11 -0.92
CA PHE A 140 2.92 -30.33 -2.13
C PHE A 140 2.33 -31.03 -3.36
N PHE A 141 2.53 -32.34 -3.51
CA PHE A 141 1.94 -33.12 -4.61
C PHE A 141 0.41 -33.02 -4.61
N ARG A 142 -0.24 -33.11 -3.44
CA ARG A 142 -1.69 -32.96 -3.31
C ARG A 142 -2.17 -31.57 -3.75
N LEU A 143 -1.46 -30.50 -3.37
CA LEU A 143 -1.77 -29.14 -3.80
C LEU A 143 -1.62 -28.97 -5.31
N GLN A 144 -0.56 -29.55 -5.88
CA GLN A 144 -0.30 -29.54 -7.31
C GLN A 144 -1.39 -30.29 -8.09
N GLN A 145 -1.77 -31.49 -7.65
CA GLN A 145 -2.86 -32.28 -8.24
C GLN A 145 -4.19 -31.51 -8.18
N ARG A 146 -4.55 -30.93 -7.02
CA ARG A 146 -5.77 -30.13 -6.88
C ARG A 146 -5.79 -28.93 -7.83
N TRP A 147 -4.63 -28.30 -8.06
CA TRP A 147 -4.52 -27.20 -9.01
C TRP A 147 -4.73 -27.68 -10.46
N PHE A 148 -4.13 -28.81 -10.85
CA PHE A 148 -4.37 -29.42 -12.16
C PHE A 148 -5.84 -29.79 -12.37
N SER A 149 -6.51 -30.38 -11.37
CA SER A 149 -7.94 -30.73 -11.45
C SER A 149 -8.87 -29.52 -11.55
N ARG A 150 -8.42 -28.33 -11.13
CA ARG A 150 -9.18 -27.08 -11.20
C ARG A 150 -9.07 -26.36 -12.54
N LYS A 151 -8.12 -26.73 -13.40
CA LYS A 151 -8.07 -26.18 -14.75
C LYS A 151 -9.26 -26.74 -15.54
N PRO A 152 -10.11 -25.91 -16.16
CA PRO A 152 -11.00 -26.42 -17.19
C PRO A 152 -10.11 -27.01 -18.28
N SER A 153 -10.42 -28.24 -18.69
CA SER A 153 -9.77 -28.93 -19.81
C SER A 153 -9.82 -28.03 -21.06
N HIS A 154 -8.78 -27.25 -21.31
CA HIS A 154 -8.57 -26.66 -22.61
C HIS A 154 -7.97 -27.76 -23.48
N SER A 155 -8.87 -28.51 -24.13
CA SER A 155 -8.68 -28.80 -25.55
C SER A 155 -8.30 -27.50 -26.26
N ASN A 156 -7.28 -27.57 -27.11
CA ASN A 156 -6.82 -26.54 -28.06
C ASN A 156 -5.79 -25.53 -27.51
N TYR A 157 -4.62 -26.04 -27.12
CA TYR A 157 -3.38 -25.44 -27.64
C TYR A 157 -2.80 -26.46 -28.62
N SER A 158 -3.10 -26.26 -29.90
CA SER A 158 -2.31 -26.83 -30.99
C SER A 158 -1.04 -25.99 -31.11
N GLU A 159 0.08 -26.67 -31.34
CA GLU A 159 1.39 -26.10 -31.65
C GLU A 159 1.37 -25.03 -32.75
#